data_AF-A0A1C3YD21-F1
#
_entry.id   AF-A0A1C3YD21-F1
#
_cell.length_a   1.000
_cell.length_b   1.000
_cell.length_c   1.000
_cell.angle_alpha   90.00
_cell.angle_beta   90.00
_cell.angle_gamma   90.00
#
_symmetry.space_group_name_H-M   'P 1'
#
loop_
_entity.id
_entity.type
_entity.pdbx_description
1 polymer ?
#
loop_
_entity_poly.entity_id
_entity_poly.type
_entity_poly.pdbx_seq_one_letter_code
_entity_poly.pdbx_strand_id
1 'polypeptide(L)'
;KRFAEEQHLAERQDRSKIVAAASAVPDQQQDRGAGKENVTVLPMLAAVTEFKIAVDDEARARVLSAPLYRQQREALANAARTIWRDPSGAVGKIEELLAKGFAGDRIAAAVTNDPAAYEALRGSDRLMDRMLASGRERKEAAQAVPEAAGRLRSLGRAYVNLFDAERQVITAERRRMAVAIPGLSKAAEEALMVLTAEARRNGHKPTVSAVPLDPSIRREFVAVSKALDERFGRNALIRGERDLINHVPPAQRQAFAAMQESLKVLQLTVHAETSQDITTERQKGTPHRGRGFDL
;
A
#
# COMPACT_ATOMS: atom_id res chain seq x y z
N LYS A 1 7.07 -30.55 2.47
CA LYS A 1 5.89 -30.93 1.65
C LYS A 1 4.98 -29.74 1.39
N ARG A 2 4.50 -29.02 2.42
CA ARG A 2 3.62 -27.84 2.26
C ARG A 2 4.19 -26.72 1.37
N PHE A 3 5.47 -26.39 1.48
CA PHE A 3 6.09 -25.32 0.68
C PHE A 3 6.03 -25.58 -0.85
N ALA A 4 6.44 -26.78 -1.29
CA ALA A 4 6.36 -27.18 -2.69
C ALA A 4 4.91 -27.40 -3.16
N GLU A 5 4.05 -27.96 -2.32
CA GLU A 5 2.62 -28.14 -2.64
C GLU A 5 1.85 -26.80 -2.73
N GLU A 6 2.26 -25.79 -1.98
CA GLU A 6 1.67 -24.44 -1.99
C GLU A 6 2.13 -23.61 -3.20
N GLN A 7 3.37 -23.83 -3.67
CA GLN A 7 3.81 -23.36 -4.99
C GLN A 7 2.99 -24.00 -6.12
N HIS A 8 2.73 -25.31 -6.04
CA HIS A 8 1.86 -26.00 -6.99
C HIS A 8 0.37 -25.62 -6.88
N LEU A 9 -0.09 -25.11 -5.72
CA LEU A 9 -1.45 -24.55 -5.58
C LEU A 9 -1.59 -23.19 -6.27
N ALA A 10 -0.53 -22.38 -6.30
CA ALA A 10 -0.48 -21.17 -7.12
C ALA A 10 -0.55 -21.48 -8.63
N GLU A 11 -0.16 -22.69 -9.06
CA GLU A 11 -0.26 -23.13 -10.46
C GLU A 11 -1.68 -23.51 -10.90
N ARG A 12 -2.59 -23.83 -9.97
CA ARG A 12 -3.94 -24.37 -10.27
C ARG A 12 -5.09 -23.37 -10.08
N GLN A 13 -4.87 -22.23 -9.42
CA GLN A 13 -5.92 -21.23 -9.23
C GLN A 13 -6.00 -20.24 -10.41
N ASP A 14 -6.97 -20.53 -11.28
CA ASP A 14 -7.72 -19.58 -12.11
C ASP A 14 -6.97 -18.93 -13.29
N ARG A 15 -6.72 -19.75 -14.33
CA ARG A 15 -6.30 -19.33 -15.68
C ARG A 15 -7.30 -18.41 -16.41
N SER A 16 -8.39 -17.99 -15.76
CA SER A 16 -9.45 -17.20 -16.39
C SER A 16 -9.64 -15.80 -15.80
N LYS A 17 -8.84 -15.37 -14.81
CA LYS A 17 -9.10 -14.10 -14.11
C LYS A 17 -7.92 -13.21 -13.74
N ILE A 18 -6.77 -13.29 -14.42
CA ILE A 18 -5.81 -12.18 -14.53
C ILE A 18 -5.15 -12.29 -15.91
N VAL A 19 -5.20 -11.23 -16.72
CA VAL A 19 -4.36 -11.11 -17.92
C VAL A 19 -2.93 -10.95 -17.42
N ALA A 20 -2.15 -12.03 -17.51
CA ALA A 20 -0.75 -12.03 -17.15
C ALA A 20 0.05 -11.32 -18.25
N ALA A 21 0.46 -10.08 -18.01
CA ALA A 21 1.50 -9.44 -18.80
C ALA A 21 2.85 -10.11 -18.48
N ALA A 22 3.13 -11.23 -19.15
CA ALA A 22 4.47 -11.78 -19.28
C ALA A 22 5.28 -10.88 -20.24
N SER A 23 5.70 -9.71 -19.78
CA SER A 23 6.66 -8.89 -20.53
C SER A 23 8.07 -9.40 -20.27
N ALA A 24 8.53 -10.29 -21.14
CA ALA A 24 9.94 -10.48 -21.40
C ALA A 24 10.49 -9.20 -22.03
N VAL A 25 11.45 -8.55 -21.37
CA VAL A 25 12.29 -7.52 -21.98
C VAL A 25 13.37 -8.24 -22.79
N PRO A 26 13.50 -8.02 -24.12
CA PRO A 26 14.59 -8.57 -24.88
C PRO A 26 15.81 -7.65 -24.75
N ASP A 27 16.83 -8.09 -24.02
CA ASP A 27 18.16 -7.51 -24.12
C ASP A 27 18.79 -7.97 -25.44
N GLN A 28 18.89 -7.06 -26.40
CA GLN A 28 19.77 -7.22 -27.55
C GLN A 28 21.18 -6.75 -27.17
N GLN A 29 22.11 -7.69 -26.93
CA GLN A 29 23.46 -7.66 -27.50
C GLN A 29 24.17 -9.01 -27.24
N GLN A 30 24.32 -9.80 -28.31
CA GLN A 30 25.36 -10.81 -28.62
C GLN A 30 26.14 -11.49 -27.48
N ASP A 31 26.05 -12.82 -27.38
CA ASP A 31 27.15 -13.69 -27.84
C ASP A 31 26.68 -15.16 -28.03
N ARG A 32 27.28 -15.84 -29.01
CA ARG A 32 26.96 -17.23 -29.38
C ARG A 32 27.59 -18.20 -28.36
N GLY A 33 26.81 -19.18 -27.91
CA GLY A 33 27.36 -20.48 -27.50
C GLY A 33 26.78 -21.05 -26.21
N ALA A 34 26.55 -22.37 -26.27
CA ALA A 34 26.20 -23.27 -25.18
C ALA A 34 24.77 -23.17 -24.63
N GLY A 35 23.98 -24.20 -24.96
CA GLY A 35 22.69 -24.47 -24.37
C GLY A 35 22.79 -24.51 -22.84
N LYS A 36 21.99 -23.66 -22.20
CA LYS A 36 21.53 -23.87 -20.84
C LYS A 36 20.02 -23.76 -20.90
N GLU A 37 19.38 -24.88 -20.62
CA GLU A 37 17.96 -24.93 -20.28
C GLU A 37 17.80 -24.06 -19.04
N ASN A 38 17.53 -22.77 -19.25
CA ASN A 38 17.06 -21.89 -18.19
C ASN A 38 15.67 -22.40 -17.83
N VAL A 39 15.61 -23.35 -16.90
CA VAL A 39 14.38 -23.68 -16.18
C VAL A 39 13.88 -22.35 -15.62
N THR A 40 12.85 -21.79 -16.22
CA THR A 40 12.27 -20.52 -15.81
C THR A 40 11.58 -20.75 -14.47
N VAL A 41 12.35 -20.61 -13.38
CA VAL A 41 11.81 -20.70 -12.02
C VAL A 41 10.75 -19.61 -11.87
N LEU A 42 9.51 -20.01 -11.59
CA LEU A 42 8.40 -19.08 -11.41
C LEU A 42 8.65 -18.19 -10.19
N PRO A 43 8.29 -16.90 -10.24
CA PRO A 43 8.46 -16.01 -9.11
C PRO A 43 7.60 -16.44 -7.92
N MET A 44 8.15 -16.41 -6.70
CA MET A 44 7.38 -16.66 -5.48
C MET A 44 6.26 -15.63 -5.28
N LEU A 45 6.52 -14.37 -5.67
CA LEU A 45 5.49 -13.34 -5.81
C LEU A 45 5.65 -12.65 -7.15
N ALA A 46 4.69 -12.84 -8.05
CA ALA A 46 4.71 -12.18 -9.35
C ALA A 46 4.60 -10.66 -9.21
N ALA A 47 5.24 -9.94 -10.13
CA ALA A 47 5.02 -8.52 -10.33
C ALA A 47 3.58 -8.26 -10.77
N VAL A 48 2.97 -7.20 -10.25
CA VAL A 48 1.65 -6.75 -10.67
C VAL A 48 1.71 -5.30 -11.11
N THR A 49 1.50 -5.10 -12.41
CA THR A 49 1.47 -3.78 -13.08
C THR A 49 0.07 -3.37 -13.49
N GLU A 50 -0.85 -4.32 -13.61
CA GLU A 50 -2.24 -4.09 -14.04
C GLU A 50 -3.22 -4.19 -12.87
N PHE A 51 -4.10 -3.21 -12.77
CA PHE A 51 -5.10 -3.10 -11.71
C PHE A 51 -6.47 -2.77 -12.31
N LYS A 52 -7.51 -3.47 -11.89
CA LYS A 52 -8.88 -3.29 -12.40
C LYS A 52 -9.50 -1.94 -12.03
N ILE A 53 -9.11 -1.40 -10.88
CA ILE A 53 -9.63 -0.14 -10.33
C ILE A 53 -8.58 0.93 -10.60
N ALA A 54 -8.98 2.07 -11.15
CA ALA A 54 -8.09 3.21 -11.33
C ALA A 54 -7.62 3.74 -9.96
N VAL A 55 -6.40 4.31 -9.92
CA VAL A 55 -5.84 4.87 -8.67
C VAL A 55 -6.80 5.89 -8.06
N ASP A 56 -7.36 6.78 -8.87
CA ASP A 56 -8.25 7.84 -8.41
C ASP A 56 -9.57 7.31 -7.86
N ASP A 57 -10.09 6.20 -8.41
CA ASP A 57 -11.35 5.61 -7.93
C ASP A 57 -11.15 4.88 -6.60
N GLU A 58 -10.03 4.19 -6.44
CA GLU A 58 -9.64 3.59 -5.17
C GLU A 58 -9.37 4.68 -4.11
N ALA A 59 -8.67 5.75 -4.48
CA ALA A 59 -8.41 6.89 -3.59
C ALA A 59 -9.72 7.54 -3.13
N ARG A 60 -10.67 7.78 -4.04
CA ARG A 60 -12.00 8.28 -3.69
C ARG A 60 -12.70 7.37 -2.68
N ALA A 61 -12.70 6.06 -2.91
CA ALA A 61 -13.30 5.10 -1.98
C ALA A 61 -12.66 5.15 -0.58
N ARG A 62 -11.33 5.23 -0.50
CA ARG A 62 -10.59 5.35 0.78
C ARG A 62 -10.93 6.66 1.50
N VAL A 63 -10.97 7.79 0.79
CA VAL A 63 -11.37 9.10 1.34
C VAL A 63 -12.76 9.05 1.96
N LEU A 64 -13.76 8.48 1.26
CA LEU A 64 -15.13 8.41 1.77
C LEU A 64 -15.24 7.56 3.05
N SER A 65 -14.35 6.58 3.21
CA SER A 65 -14.26 5.74 4.42
C SER A 65 -13.52 6.43 5.57
N ALA A 66 -12.70 7.44 5.27
CA ALA A 66 -11.78 8.06 6.21
C ALA A 66 -12.54 8.71 7.39
N PRO A 67 -12.13 8.48 8.65
CA PRO A 67 -12.80 9.03 9.83
C PRO A 67 -12.93 10.56 9.79
N LEU A 68 -11.86 11.25 9.37
CA LEU A 68 -11.85 12.71 9.26
C LEU A 68 -12.88 13.20 8.23
N TYR A 69 -12.95 12.57 7.05
CA TYR A 69 -13.93 12.93 6.04
C TYR A 69 -15.36 12.74 6.54
N ARG A 70 -15.65 11.59 7.16
CA ARG A 70 -16.97 11.29 7.74
C ARG A 70 -17.38 12.30 8.81
N GLN A 71 -16.44 12.71 9.68
CA GLN A 71 -16.69 13.73 10.69
C GLN A 71 -17.05 15.08 10.06
N GLN A 72 -16.30 15.53 9.03
CA GLN A 72 -16.61 16.79 8.35
C GLN A 72 -17.95 16.74 7.62
N ARG A 73 -18.27 15.59 7.02
CA ARG A 73 -19.54 15.34 6.34
C ARG A 73 -20.70 15.43 7.31
N GLU A 74 -20.57 14.84 8.50
CA GLU A 74 -21.59 14.91 9.55
C GLU A 74 -21.77 16.35 10.05
N ALA A 75 -20.68 17.09 10.26
CA ALA A 75 -20.76 18.49 10.67
C ALA A 75 -21.51 19.36 9.63
N LEU A 76 -21.26 19.12 8.34
CA LEU A 76 -22.02 19.77 7.26
C LEU A 76 -23.50 19.32 7.26
N ALA A 77 -23.76 18.03 7.41
CA ALA A 77 -25.11 17.48 7.45
C ALA A 77 -25.94 18.05 8.61
N ASN A 78 -25.32 18.30 9.77
CA ASN A 78 -25.99 18.90 10.91
C ASN A 78 -26.36 20.36 10.64
N ALA A 79 -25.45 21.16 10.07
CA ALA A 79 -25.78 22.52 9.64
C ALA A 79 -26.89 22.52 8.56
N ALA A 80 -26.83 21.59 7.62
CA ALA A 80 -27.79 21.45 6.53
C ALA A 80 -29.24 21.23 7.00
N ARG A 81 -29.45 20.62 8.18
CA ARG A 81 -30.79 20.39 8.77
C ARG A 81 -31.57 21.67 9.03
N THR A 82 -30.87 22.77 9.29
CA THR A 82 -31.51 24.07 9.56
C THR A 82 -31.86 24.83 8.28
N ILE A 83 -31.20 24.51 7.17
CA ILE A 83 -31.30 25.26 5.91
C ILE A 83 -32.29 24.60 4.95
N TRP A 84 -32.09 23.29 4.69
CA TRP A 84 -32.78 22.57 3.62
C TRP A 84 -33.87 21.64 4.16
N ARG A 85 -34.93 21.46 3.37
CA ARG A 85 -36.00 20.49 3.66
C ARG A 85 -35.50 19.05 3.56
N ASP A 86 -34.66 18.77 2.56
CA ASP A 86 -33.87 17.55 2.43
C ASP A 86 -32.36 17.83 2.60
N PRO A 87 -31.84 17.73 3.83
CA PRO A 87 -30.42 17.94 4.11
C PRO A 87 -29.52 16.90 3.42
N SER A 88 -30.00 15.66 3.29
CA SER A 88 -29.22 14.57 2.70
C SER A 88 -29.05 14.77 1.20
N GLY A 89 -30.11 15.19 0.50
CA GLY A 89 -30.05 15.54 -0.93
C GLY A 89 -29.12 16.73 -1.20
N ALA A 90 -29.17 17.77 -0.37
CA ALA A 90 -28.27 18.93 -0.48
C ALA A 90 -26.79 18.54 -0.31
N VAL A 91 -26.48 17.77 0.73
CA VAL A 91 -25.10 17.27 0.97
C VAL A 91 -24.66 16.34 -0.17
N GLY A 92 -25.55 15.48 -0.68
CA GLY A 92 -25.25 14.61 -1.83
C GLY A 92 -24.85 15.37 -3.09
N LYS A 93 -25.59 16.44 -3.45
CA LYS A 93 -25.25 17.32 -4.59
C LYS A 93 -23.90 18.01 -4.39
N ILE A 94 -23.59 18.44 -3.17
CA ILE A 94 -22.30 19.03 -2.82
C ILE A 94 -21.16 18.01 -3.00
N GLU A 95 -21.33 16.78 -2.51
CA GLU A 95 -20.34 15.70 -2.65
C GLU A 95 -20.14 15.31 -4.13
N GLU A 96 -21.20 15.32 -4.94
CA GLU A 96 -21.10 15.11 -6.39
C GLU A 96 -20.25 16.17 -7.08
N LEU A 97 -20.40 17.45 -6.69
CA LEU A 97 -19.57 18.53 -7.21
C LEU A 97 -18.10 18.39 -6.77
N LEU A 98 -17.85 18.00 -5.52
CA LEU A 98 -16.48 17.70 -5.06
C LEU A 98 -15.88 16.53 -5.87
N ALA A 99 -16.66 15.49 -6.14
CA ALA A 99 -16.23 14.34 -6.95
C ALA A 99 -15.92 14.74 -8.40
N LYS A 100 -16.66 15.71 -8.96
CA LYS A 100 -16.39 16.31 -10.29
C LYS A 100 -15.20 17.27 -10.30
N GLY A 101 -14.55 17.51 -9.15
CA GLY A 101 -13.35 18.34 -9.04
C GLY A 101 -13.61 19.83 -8.79
N PHE A 102 -14.84 20.23 -8.44
CA PHE A 102 -15.09 21.62 -8.07
C PHE A 102 -14.49 21.93 -6.70
N ALA A 103 -13.76 23.04 -6.59
CA ALA A 103 -13.16 23.49 -5.34
C ALA A 103 -14.24 23.77 -4.28
N GLY A 104 -14.05 23.25 -3.06
CA GLY A 104 -14.98 23.44 -1.94
C GLY A 104 -15.29 24.91 -1.64
N ASP A 105 -14.30 25.81 -1.78
CA ASP A 105 -14.49 27.25 -1.62
C ASP A 105 -15.44 27.85 -2.67
N ARG A 106 -15.39 27.36 -3.91
CA ARG A 106 -16.29 27.78 -4.99
C ARG A 106 -17.71 27.28 -4.74
N ILE A 107 -17.86 26.04 -4.29
CA ILE A 107 -19.17 25.48 -3.93
C ILE A 107 -19.74 26.27 -2.74
N ALA A 108 -18.93 26.59 -1.73
CA ALA A 108 -19.36 27.37 -0.56
C ALA A 108 -19.82 28.79 -0.93
N ALA A 109 -19.13 29.45 -1.85
CA ALA A 109 -19.56 30.74 -2.38
C ALA A 109 -20.91 30.62 -3.12
N ALA A 110 -21.07 29.58 -3.95
CA ALA A 110 -22.32 29.35 -4.66
C ALA A 110 -23.50 29.04 -3.72
N VAL A 111 -23.28 28.23 -2.68
CA VAL A 111 -24.28 27.96 -1.61
C VAL A 111 -24.65 29.23 -0.85
N THR A 112 -23.68 30.13 -0.62
CA THR A 112 -23.94 31.41 0.06
C THR A 112 -24.80 32.33 -0.80
N ASN A 113 -24.58 32.34 -2.12
CA ASN A 113 -25.29 33.19 -3.06
C ASN A 113 -26.71 32.69 -3.38
N ASP A 114 -26.86 31.38 -3.59
CA ASP A 114 -28.14 30.76 -3.91
C ASP A 114 -28.25 29.36 -3.26
N PRO A 115 -28.64 29.29 -1.98
CA PRO A 115 -28.83 28.01 -1.30
C PRO A 115 -30.03 27.23 -1.84
N ALA A 116 -30.99 27.87 -2.51
CA ALA A 116 -32.18 27.21 -3.05
C ALA A 116 -31.89 26.40 -4.32
N ALA A 117 -30.81 26.74 -5.06
CA ALA A 117 -30.32 25.93 -6.18
C ALA A 117 -29.88 24.52 -5.78
N TYR A 118 -29.45 24.35 -4.53
CA TYR A 118 -28.99 23.07 -4.02
C TYR A 118 -30.14 22.21 -3.52
N GLU A 119 -31.10 22.78 -2.79
CA GLU A 119 -32.32 22.08 -2.40
C GLU A 119 -33.39 23.07 -1.90
N ALA A 120 -34.64 22.62 -1.77
CA ALA A 120 -35.71 23.48 -1.25
C ALA A 120 -35.43 23.92 0.20
N LEU A 121 -35.51 25.23 0.46
CA LEU A 121 -35.26 25.80 1.78
C LEU A 121 -36.42 25.53 2.76
N ARG A 122 -36.09 25.42 4.05
CA ARG A 122 -37.07 25.37 5.14
C ARG A 122 -37.82 26.70 5.28
N GLY A 123 -39.00 26.62 5.89
CA GLY A 123 -39.90 27.76 6.03
C GLY A 123 -40.45 28.32 4.71
N SER A 124 -41.09 29.48 4.85
CA SER A 124 -41.74 30.23 3.77
C SER A 124 -41.17 31.64 3.68
N ASP A 125 -40.97 32.14 2.46
CA ASP A 125 -40.51 33.50 2.19
C ASP A 125 -41.67 34.43 1.74
N ARG A 126 -42.90 33.93 1.80
CA ARG A 126 -44.08 34.73 1.44
C ARG A 126 -44.24 35.85 2.45
N LEU A 127 -44.51 37.07 1.98
CA LEU A 127 -44.70 38.24 2.85
C LEU A 127 -45.79 38.02 3.92
N MET A 128 -46.85 37.29 3.57
CA MET A 128 -47.94 36.94 4.48
C MET A 128 -47.48 35.98 5.60
N ASP A 129 -46.49 35.13 5.33
CA ASP A 129 -46.00 34.10 6.27
C ASP A 129 -44.87 34.62 7.16
N ARG A 130 -44.39 35.84 6.92
CA ARG A 130 -43.21 36.41 7.60
C ARG A 130 -43.39 36.55 9.12
N MET A 131 -44.61 36.77 9.59
CA MET A 131 -44.93 36.83 11.03
C MET A 131 -45.28 35.46 11.63
N LEU A 132 -45.39 34.42 10.81
CA LEU A 132 -45.73 33.05 11.23
C LEU A 132 -44.46 32.24 11.56
N ALA A 133 -44.66 31.04 12.10
CA ALA A 133 -43.59 30.09 12.39
C ALA A 133 -42.75 29.77 11.13
N SER A 134 -43.39 29.63 9.97
CA SER A 134 -42.73 29.38 8.69
C SER A 134 -41.82 30.53 8.24
N GLY A 135 -42.17 31.79 8.53
CA GLY A 135 -41.30 32.94 8.29
C GLY A 135 -40.08 32.98 9.22
N ARG A 136 -40.24 32.53 10.48
CA ARG A 136 -39.12 32.38 11.42
C ARG A 136 -38.16 31.29 10.99
N GLU A 137 -38.66 30.12 10.59
CA GLU A 137 -37.85 29.03 10.03
C GLU A 137 -37.04 29.48 8.82
N ARG A 138 -37.63 30.30 7.93
CA ARG A 138 -36.92 30.84 6.77
C ARG A 138 -35.80 31.79 7.19
N LYS A 139 -36.02 32.61 8.22
CA LYS A 139 -35.00 33.51 8.77
C LYS A 139 -33.85 32.73 9.40
N GLU A 140 -34.16 31.69 10.16
CA GLU A 140 -33.16 30.78 10.75
C GLU A 140 -32.35 30.06 9.67
N ALA A 141 -33.02 29.55 8.63
CA ALA A 141 -32.35 28.93 7.48
C ALA A 141 -31.35 29.90 6.83
N ALA A 142 -31.73 31.17 6.60
CA ALA A 142 -30.84 32.18 6.04
C ALA A 142 -29.65 32.50 6.96
N GLN A 143 -29.86 32.54 8.28
CA GLN A 143 -28.80 32.79 9.26
C GLN A 143 -27.81 31.64 9.42
N ALA A 144 -28.22 30.40 9.11
CA ALA A 144 -27.37 29.22 9.19
C ALA A 144 -26.46 29.01 7.96
N VAL A 145 -26.76 29.68 6.83
CA VAL A 145 -25.98 29.56 5.57
C VAL A 145 -24.48 29.82 5.76
N PRO A 146 -24.03 30.88 6.46
CA PRO A 146 -22.60 31.13 6.66
C PRO A 146 -21.89 30.01 7.42
N GLU A 147 -22.56 29.40 8.41
CA GLU A 147 -21.99 28.24 9.13
C GLU A 147 -21.84 27.05 8.17
N ALA A 148 -22.89 26.70 7.43
CA ALA A 148 -22.84 25.61 6.46
C ALA A 148 -21.76 25.83 5.41
N ALA A 149 -21.58 27.07 4.93
CA ALA A 149 -20.49 27.44 4.03
C ALA A 149 -19.11 27.20 4.69
N GLY A 150 -18.94 27.54 5.98
CA GLY A 150 -17.72 27.23 6.74
C GLY A 150 -17.43 25.72 6.86
N ARG A 151 -18.47 24.92 7.15
CA ARG A 151 -18.37 23.45 7.20
C ARG A 151 -18.02 22.87 5.83
N LEU A 152 -18.62 23.38 4.77
CA LEU A 152 -18.34 22.96 3.40
C LEU A 152 -16.89 23.24 2.99
N ARG A 153 -16.34 24.42 3.31
CA ARG A 153 -14.90 24.69 3.06
C ARG A 153 -14.02 23.69 3.79
N SER A 154 -14.36 23.36 5.03
CA SER A 154 -13.62 22.37 5.84
C SER A 154 -13.70 20.97 5.24
N LEU A 155 -14.89 20.54 4.79
CA LEU A 155 -15.09 19.29 4.08
C LEU A 155 -14.30 19.24 2.77
N GLY A 156 -14.37 20.30 1.96
CA GLY A 156 -13.65 20.39 0.69
C GLY A 156 -12.14 20.32 0.85
N ARG A 157 -11.57 21.02 1.85
CA ARG A 157 -10.14 20.92 2.18
C ARG A 157 -9.76 19.51 2.64
N ALA A 158 -10.57 18.91 3.52
CA ALA A 158 -10.33 17.55 3.99
C ALA A 158 -10.36 16.56 2.81
N TYR A 159 -11.34 16.68 1.90
CA TYR A 159 -11.46 15.85 0.72
C TYR A 159 -10.22 15.92 -0.17
N VAL A 160 -9.78 17.12 -0.57
CA VAL A 160 -8.62 17.30 -1.45
C VAL A 160 -7.34 16.75 -0.79
N ASN A 161 -7.09 17.12 0.47
CA ASN A 161 -5.88 16.68 1.17
C ASN A 161 -5.83 15.16 1.34
N LEU A 162 -6.94 14.54 1.74
CA LEU A 162 -7.03 13.09 1.89
C LEU A 162 -6.93 12.40 0.53
N PHE A 163 -7.58 12.93 -0.51
CA PHE A 163 -7.55 12.36 -1.84
C PHE A 163 -6.13 12.35 -2.42
N ASP A 164 -5.41 13.47 -2.32
CA ASP A 164 -4.03 13.56 -2.80
C ASP A 164 -3.10 12.63 -2.01
N ALA A 165 -3.27 12.54 -0.69
CA ALA A 165 -2.51 11.63 0.16
C ALA A 165 -2.77 10.15 -0.21
N GLU A 166 -4.03 9.74 -0.32
CA GLU A 166 -4.40 8.37 -0.68
C GLU A 166 -3.93 8.01 -2.09
N ARG A 167 -4.04 8.95 -3.04
CA ARG A 167 -3.53 8.76 -4.40
C ARG A 167 -2.02 8.51 -4.41
N GLN A 168 -1.25 9.24 -3.61
CA GLN A 168 0.19 9.02 -3.46
C GLN A 168 0.50 7.66 -2.82
N VAL A 169 -0.22 7.29 -1.75
CA VAL A 169 -0.08 6.01 -1.06
C VAL A 169 -0.35 4.85 -2.02
N ILE A 170 -1.49 4.86 -2.72
CA ILE A 170 -1.86 3.81 -3.68
C ILE A 170 -0.84 3.73 -4.83
N THR A 171 -0.38 4.88 -5.33
CA THR A 171 0.65 4.90 -6.39
C THR A 171 1.95 4.26 -5.91
N ALA A 172 2.38 4.56 -4.68
CA ALA A 172 3.57 3.95 -4.09
C ALA A 172 3.39 2.45 -3.81
N GLU A 173 2.22 2.04 -3.30
CA GLU A 173 1.86 0.63 -3.10
C GLU A 173 1.93 -0.15 -4.41
N ARG A 174 1.28 0.34 -5.48
CA ARG A 174 1.27 -0.31 -6.80
C ARG A 174 2.65 -0.34 -7.45
N ARG A 175 3.45 0.72 -7.30
CA ARG A 175 4.85 0.72 -7.75
C ARG A 175 5.67 -0.36 -7.06
N ARG A 176 5.46 -0.57 -5.76
CA ARG A 176 6.11 -1.65 -5.00
C ARG A 176 5.63 -3.03 -5.44
N MET A 177 4.34 -3.20 -5.72
CA MET A 177 3.78 -4.46 -6.25
C MET A 177 4.34 -4.85 -7.62
N ALA A 178 4.86 -3.89 -8.39
CA ALA A 178 5.52 -4.18 -9.67
C ALA A 178 6.90 -4.87 -9.51
N VAL A 179 7.43 -4.95 -8.28
CA VAL A 179 8.65 -5.72 -7.99
C VAL A 179 8.28 -7.20 -7.82
N ALA A 180 8.77 -8.04 -8.73
CA ALA A 180 8.66 -9.49 -8.57
C ALA A 180 9.62 -9.97 -7.48
N ILE A 181 9.18 -10.92 -6.65
CA ILE A 181 10.08 -11.69 -5.79
C ILE A 181 10.50 -12.93 -6.57
N PRO A 182 11.80 -13.09 -6.91
CA PRO A 182 12.29 -14.22 -7.68
C PRO A 182 11.95 -15.56 -7.03
N GLY A 183 11.83 -16.59 -7.84
CA GLY A 183 11.79 -17.97 -7.37
C GLY A 183 13.17 -18.43 -6.88
N LEU A 184 13.18 -19.51 -6.10
CA LEU A 184 14.40 -20.18 -5.68
C LEU A 184 14.57 -21.48 -6.46
N SER A 185 15.81 -21.88 -6.74
CA SER A 185 16.10 -23.21 -7.24
C SER A 185 15.73 -24.27 -6.20
N LYS A 186 15.46 -25.51 -6.61
CA LYS A 186 15.10 -26.60 -5.70
C LYS A 186 16.12 -26.78 -4.56
N ALA A 187 17.41 -26.65 -4.88
CA ALA A 187 18.48 -26.73 -3.87
C ALA A 187 18.41 -25.57 -2.86
N ALA A 188 18.14 -24.35 -3.33
CA ALA A 188 17.96 -23.19 -2.47
C ALA A 188 16.69 -23.27 -1.61
N GLU A 189 15.60 -23.85 -2.13
CA GLU A 189 14.37 -24.12 -1.38
C GLU A 189 14.58 -25.14 -0.27
N GLU A 190 15.29 -26.24 -0.56
CA GLU A 190 15.63 -27.27 0.43
C GLU A 190 16.51 -26.68 1.53
N ALA A 191 17.53 -25.89 1.16
CA ALA A 191 18.38 -25.17 2.11
C ALA A 191 17.55 -24.22 2.99
N LEU A 192 16.62 -23.46 2.41
CA LEU A 192 15.74 -22.57 3.16
C LEU A 192 14.81 -23.31 4.11
N MET A 193 14.30 -24.48 3.71
CA MET A 193 13.46 -25.32 4.56
C MET A 193 14.25 -25.83 5.78
N VAL A 194 15.49 -26.26 5.60
CA VAL A 194 16.37 -26.69 6.70
C VAL A 194 16.64 -25.53 7.66
N LEU A 195 17.06 -24.38 7.13
CA LEU A 195 17.30 -23.17 7.92
C LEU A 195 16.06 -22.71 8.71
N THR A 196 14.88 -22.77 8.08
CA THR A 196 13.62 -22.38 8.74
C THR A 196 13.27 -23.36 9.86
N ALA A 197 13.49 -24.67 9.66
CA ALA A 197 13.29 -25.66 10.71
C ALA A 197 14.27 -25.48 11.89
N GLU A 198 15.52 -25.12 11.61
CA GLU A 198 16.52 -24.79 12.64
C GLU A 198 16.18 -23.51 13.40
N ALA A 199 15.76 -22.45 12.70
CA ALA A 199 15.35 -21.20 13.31
C ALA A 199 14.16 -21.41 14.27
N ARG A 200 13.17 -22.23 13.89
CA ARG A 200 12.04 -22.60 14.76
C ARG A 200 12.50 -23.29 16.04
N ARG A 201 13.49 -24.20 15.95
CA ARG A 201 14.06 -24.89 17.12
C ARG A 201 14.82 -23.93 18.05
N ASN A 202 15.44 -22.90 17.48
CA ASN A 202 16.27 -21.93 18.23
C ASN A 202 15.50 -20.67 18.68
N GLY A 203 14.16 -20.70 18.67
CA GLY A 203 13.32 -19.59 19.12
C GLY A 203 13.35 -18.38 18.18
N HIS A 204 13.45 -18.61 16.86
CA HIS A 204 13.49 -17.59 15.80
C HIS A 204 14.66 -16.61 15.90
N LYS A 205 15.73 -16.98 16.61
CA LYS A 205 16.99 -16.24 16.60
C LYS A 205 17.71 -16.46 15.27
N PRO A 206 18.51 -15.49 14.78
CA PRO A 206 19.31 -15.66 13.57
C PRO A 206 20.23 -16.86 13.78
N THR A 207 19.89 -17.97 13.13
CA THR A 207 20.77 -19.12 13.03
C THR A 207 21.84 -18.77 12.02
N VAL A 208 22.98 -18.30 12.52
CA VAL A 208 24.24 -18.49 11.82
C VAL A 208 24.40 -20.01 11.70
N SER A 209 24.04 -20.59 10.56
CA SER A 209 24.40 -21.97 10.29
C SER A 209 25.92 -22.07 10.37
N ALA A 210 26.44 -23.05 11.10
CA ALA A 210 27.88 -23.29 11.18
C ALA A 210 28.45 -23.78 9.84
N VAL A 211 27.59 -24.15 8.89
CA VAL A 211 27.95 -24.55 7.53
C VAL A 211 27.71 -23.37 6.57
N PRO A 212 28.77 -22.85 5.91
CA PRO A 212 28.62 -21.83 4.88
C PRO A 212 27.68 -22.30 3.78
N LEU A 213 26.75 -21.44 3.35
CA LEU A 213 25.91 -21.73 2.19
C LEU A 213 26.78 -21.90 0.93
N ASP A 214 26.33 -22.77 0.02
CA ASP A 214 26.92 -22.83 -1.31
C ASP A 214 26.86 -21.45 -1.99
N PRO A 215 27.94 -20.98 -2.64
CA PRO A 215 27.98 -19.65 -3.25
C PRO A 215 26.84 -19.37 -4.25
N SER A 216 26.30 -20.38 -4.92
CA SER A 216 25.16 -20.23 -5.83
C SER A 216 23.86 -19.98 -5.06
N ILE A 217 23.59 -20.75 -4.00
CA ILE A 217 22.44 -20.58 -3.12
C ILE A 217 22.49 -19.21 -2.43
N ARG A 218 23.67 -18.78 -1.98
CA ARG A 218 23.87 -17.45 -1.38
C ARG A 218 23.50 -16.33 -2.35
N ARG A 219 23.85 -16.44 -3.64
CA ARG A 219 23.49 -15.43 -4.65
C ARG A 219 21.97 -15.34 -4.84
N GLU A 220 21.28 -16.48 -4.86
CA GLU A 220 19.81 -16.52 -4.94
C GLU A 220 19.17 -15.86 -3.71
N PHE A 221 19.66 -16.18 -2.51
CA PHE A 221 19.16 -15.57 -1.27
C PHE A 221 19.39 -14.06 -1.24
N VAL A 222 20.55 -13.58 -1.68
CA VAL A 222 20.81 -12.13 -1.79
C VAL A 222 19.85 -11.47 -2.79
N ALA A 223 19.58 -12.11 -3.93
CA ALA A 223 18.65 -11.60 -4.92
C ALA A 223 17.22 -11.50 -4.38
N VAL A 224 16.73 -12.54 -3.69
CA VAL A 224 15.43 -12.53 -3.02
C VAL A 224 15.39 -11.49 -1.91
N SER A 225 16.42 -11.40 -1.06
CA SER A 225 16.49 -10.40 0.01
C SER A 225 16.41 -8.98 -0.53
N LYS A 226 17.12 -8.69 -1.63
CA LYS A 226 17.07 -7.38 -2.30
C LYS A 226 15.68 -7.08 -2.85
N ALA A 227 15.05 -8.05 -3.53
CA ALA A 227 13.70 -7.88 -4.07
C ALA A 227 12.65 -7.66 -2.94
N LEU A 228 12.82 -8.34 -1.80
CA LEU A 228 11.98 -8.12 -0.61
C LEU A 228 12.15 -6.70 -0.06
N ASP A 229 13.38 -6.20 0.03
CA ASP A 229 13.65 -4.84 0.49
C ASP A 229 13.11 -3.77 -0.48
N GLU A 230 13.14 -4.04 -1.79
CA GLU A 230 12.56 -3.16 -2.81
C GLU A 230 11.03 -3.14 -2.77
N ARG A 231 10.39 -4.30 -2.59
CA ARG A 231 8.92 -4.43 -2.55
C ARG A 231 8.32 -3.97 -1.23
N PHE A 232 8.93 -4.32 -0.11
CA PHE A 232 8.34 -4.09 1.21
C PHE A 232 9.01 -2.96 1.98
N GLY A 233 10.17 -2.51 1.54
CA GLY A 233 11.03 -1.60 2.29
C GLY A 233 12.11 -2.35 3.04
N ARG A 234 13.27 -1.70 3.18
CA ARG A 234 14.48 -2.26 3.81
C ARG A 234 14.16 -2.93 5.15
N ASN A 235 14.39 -4.22 5.28
CA ASN A 235 14.19 -5.03 6.49
C ASN A 235 12.76 -5.00 7.06
N ALA A 236 11.74 -4.68 6.25
CA ALA A 236 10.37 -4.54 6.72
C ALA A 236 9.79 -5.88 7.26
N LEU A 237 10.14 -7.01 6.65
CA LEU A 237 9.74 -8.34 7.12
C LEU A 237 10.39 -8.69 8.46
N ILE A 238 11.66 -8.34 8.66
CA ILE A 238 12.39 -8.59 9.90
C ILE A 238 11.77 -7.77 11.04
N ARG A 239 11.49 -6.48 10.79
CA ARG A 239 10.83 -5.56 11.74
C ARG A 239 9.39 -5.96 12.07
N GLY A 240 8.74 -6.76 11.24
CA GLY A 240 7.33 -7.13 11.43
C GLY A 240 6.39 -5.95 11.20
N GLU A 241 6.65 -5.16 10.15
CA GLU A 241 5.77 -4.06 9.78
C GLU A 241 4.35 -4.59 9.48
N ARG A 242 3.33 -3.85 9.93
CA ARG A 242 1.92 -4.28 9.79
C ARG A 242 1.37 -4.08 8.39
N ASP A 243 1.97 -3.17 7.63
CA ASP A 243 1.46 -2.72 6.33
C ASP A 243 2.02 -3.51 5.14
N LEU A 244 2.80 -4.58 5.40
CA LEU A 244 3.36 -5.45 4.36
C LEU A 244 2.28 -5.99 3.41
N ILE A 245 1.10 -6.30 3.95
CA ILE A 245 -0.03 -6.85 3.20
C ILE A 245 -0.59 -5.85 2.17
N ASN A 246 -0.35 -4.55 2.34
CA ASN A 246 -0.75 -3.50 1.40
C ASN A 246 0.17 -3.48 0.16
N HIS A 247 1.29 -4.19 0.20
CA HIS A 247 2.21 -4.38 -0.94
C HIS A 247 2.06 -5.79 -1.56
N VAL A 248 1.02 -6.52 -1.15
CA VAL A 248 0.67 -7.84 -1.69
C VAL A 248 -0.74 -7.79 -2.29
N PRO A 249 -0.88 -8.03 -3.61
CA PRO A 249 -2.17 -8.16 -4.27
C PRO A 249 -3.05 -9.21 -3.57
N PRO A 250 -4.38 -9.03 -3.47
CA PRO A 250 -5.28 -9.96 -2.78
C PRO A 250 -5.09 -11.43 -3.18
N ALA A 251 -4.87 -11.71 -4.46
CA ALA A 251 -4.65 -13.06 -4.99
C ALA A 251 -3.36 -13.74 -4.47
N GLN A 252 -2.34 -12.96 -4.10
CA GLN A 252 -1.05 -13.47 -3.61
C GLN A 252 -0.97 -13.48 -2.07
N ARG A 253 -1.95 -12.95 -1.35
CA ARG A 253 -1.88 -12.77 0.11
C ARG A 253 -1.75 -14.08 0.88
N GLN A 254 -2.47 -15.11 0.46
CA GLN A 254 -2.40 -16.43 1.11
C GLN A 254 -1.02 -17.07 0.92
N ALA A 255 -0.48 -17.03 -0.31
CA ALA A 255 0.86 -17.54 -0.60
C ALA A 255 1.93 -16.77 0.19
N PHE A 256 1.84 -15.44 0.23
CA PHE A 256 2.77 -14.62 1.01
C PHE A 256 2.72 -14.97 2.50
N ALA A 257 1.52 -15.08 3.09
CA ALA A 257 1.37 -15.42 4.50
C ALA A 257 2.01 -16.77 4.85
N ALA A 258 1.89 -17.77 3.97
CA ALA A 258 2.50 -19.09 4.17
C ALA A 258 4.03 -19.05 4.11
N MET A 259 4.60 -18.22 3.24
CA MET A 259 6.06 -18.09 3.05
C MET A 259 6.72 -17.01 3.93
N GLN A 260 5.94 -16.18 4.64
CA GLN A 260 6.46 -14.99 5.33
C GLN A 260 7.54 -15.33 6.36
N GLU A 261 7.36 -16.43 7.10
CA GLU A 261 8.34 -16.87 8.10
C GLU A 261 9.65 -17.33 7.44
N SER A 262 9.57 -18.14 6.38
CA SER A 262 10.76 -18.59 5.65
C SER A 262 11.48 -17.42 4.97
N LEU A 263 10.76 -16.46 4.39
CA LEU A 263 11.36 -15.26 3.79
C LEU A 263 12.06 -14.38 4.85
N LYS A 264 11.51 -14.30 6.07
CA LYS A 264 12.16 -13.62 7.19
C LYS A 264 13.46 -14.31 7.60
N VAL A 265 13.46 -15.65 7.68
CA VAL A 265 14.68 -16.43 7.96
C VAL A 265 15.72 -16.20 6.86
N LEU A 266 15.32 -16.19 5.59
CA LEU A 266 16.20 -15.92 4.45
C LEU A 266 16.92 -14.58 4.60
N GLN A 267 16.21 -13.49 4.87
CA GLN A 267 16.85 -12.18 5.05
C GLN A 267 17.81 -12.17 6.26
N LEU A 268 17.41 -12.79 7.38
CA LEU A 268 18.27 -12.89 8.57
C LEU A 268 19.59 -13.63 8.27
N THR A 269 19.55 -14.72 7.50
CA THR A 269 20.74 -15.47 7.09
C THR A 269 21.67 -14.61 6.21
N VAL A 270 21.12 -13.90 5.22
CA VAL A 270 21.90 -13.00 4.35
C VAL A 270 22.60 -11.90 5.16
N HIS A 271 21.91 -11.29 6.13
CA HIS A 271 22.50 -10.27 6.98
C HIS A 271 23.59 -10.81 7.91
N ALA A 272 23.42 -12.03 8.43
CA ALA A 272 24.40 -12.68 9.29
C ALA A 272 25.70 -12.98 8.53
N GLU A 273 25.62 -13.55 7.34
CA GLU A 273 26.79 -13.81 6.49
C GLU A 273 27.51 -12.53 6.07
N THR A 274 26.77 -11.50 5.65
CA THR A 274 27.35 -10.19 5.31
C THR A 274 28.11 -9.58 6.49
N SER A 275 27.59 -9.74 7.71
CA SER A 275 28.26 -9.25 8.92
C SER A 275 29.55 -10.02 9.23
N GLN A 276 29.58 -11.32 8.94
CA GLN A 276 30.77 -12.17 9.07
C GLN A 276 31.84 -11.81 8.03
N ASP A 277 31.45 -11.58 6.78
CA ASP A 277 32.36 -11.14 5.71
C ASP A 277 33.06 -9.82 6.10
N ILE A 278 32.30 -8.83 6.58
CA ILE A 278 32.85 -7.54 7.05
C ILE A 278 33.80 -7.74 8.24
N THR A 279 33.49 -8.65 9.16
CA THR A 279 34.32 -8.90 10.34
C THR A 279 35.61 -9.60 9.97
N THR A 280 35.57 -10.59 9.06
CA THR A 280 36.75 -11.30 8.57
C THR A 280 37.63 -10.40 7.70
N GLU A 281 37.06 -9.49 6.91
CA GLU A 281 37.80 -8.49 6.14
C GLU A 281 38.54 -7.50 7.05
N ARG A 282 37.89 -7.03 8.13
CA ARG A 282 38.54 -6.19 9.16
C ARG A 282 39.68 -6.92 9.88
N GLN A 283 39.51 -8.19 10.20
CA GLN A 283 40.57 -9.00 10.83
C GLN A 283 41.76 -9.22 9.89
N LYS A 284 41.52 -9.41 8.58
CA LYS A 284 42.59 -9.50 7.56
C LYS A 284 43.26 -8.15 7.27
N GLY A 285 42.54 -7.04 7.48
CA GLY A 285 43.03 -5.67 7.31
C GLY A 285 43.79 -5.08 8.50
N THR A 286 44.03 -5.84 9.58
CA THR A 286 44.87 -5.37 10.70
C THR A 286 46.31 -5.87 10.47
N PRO A 287 47.24 -5.04 9.95
CA PRO A 287 48.62 -5.46 9.83
C PRO A 287 49.22 -5.64 11.24
N HIS A 288 49.95 -6.73 11.40
CA HIS A 288 50.75 -7.06 12.57
C HIS A 288 51.78 -5.93 12.81
N ARG A 289 51.39 -4.89 13.56
CA ARG A 289 52.30 -3.81 13.96
C ARG A 289 52.90 -4.15 15.31
N GLY A 290 54.14 -4.63 15.27
CA GLY A 290 55.10 -4.46 16.37
C GLY A 290 55.39 -5.71 17.17
N ARG A 291 56.19 -6.62 16.61
CA ARG A 291 57.24 -7.28 17.40
C ARG A 291 58.58 -6.80 16.85
N GLY A 292 59.37 -6.19 17.73
CA GLY A 292 60.74 -5.77 17.45
C GLY A 292 61.01 -4.39 18.04
N PHE A 293 61.57 -4.35 19.25
CA PHE A 293 62.83 -3.66 19.53
C PHE A 293 63.44 -4.28 20.79
N ASP A 294 64.65 -4.79 20.62
CA ASP A 294 65.58 -5.19 21.66
C ASP A 294 65.88 -4.02 22.62
N LEU A 295 66.02 -4.35 23.91
CA LEU A 295 67.10 -3.94 24.84
C LEU A 295 66.90 -4.63 26.20
#